data_AF-T1EGB6-F1
#
_entry.id   AF-T1EGB6-F1
#
_cell.length_a   1.000
_cell.length_b   1.000
_cell.length_c   1.000
_cell.angle_alpha   90.00
_cell.angle_beta   90.00
_cell.angle_gamma   90.00
#
_symmetry.space_group_name_H-M   'P 1'
#
loop_
_entity.id
_entity.type
_entity.pdbx_description
1 polymer ?
#
loop_
_entity_poly.entity_id
_entity_poly.type
_entity_poly.pdbx_seq_one_letter_code
_entity_poly.pdbx_strand_id
1 'polypeptide(L)'
;MRFRCMLTRTDQQYADNTRYYALSRWAECSSLRSPYDGPIRLKMWPAYIGSLGMDVYGVDMVTPSCNFPRNFTGTWFTTAEFDSDVKINVTHIYFKTKLDQYTYRESVFACQQNRDNRYLVTAVTIGRCEVDYVCFAFMPRHHNIIRWRMSKPYRLTLAQSKAPDSKERIFRQTCTWSAFTLNRDDTAWRYYTFILNPPSPVPCPIGGRYNFTQVGDRNEFYQTRIRGITERPRHMIDCHEYVSELKSCDSFPKWIYVDAEYCATLDHTGKPISEYDIPDRQLFCVGYWLEDMKSYMVTYDMEDAVSNFRCWVYERKDWRDLYASRAIKAACAPQQTAYSYNSQTGASLGLVLKESERLWDSCPQRYSTGADPYTNDLQIFIVAGATKMTSAHSFLYFVSLLATVIIMRLINVTL
;
A
#
# COMPACT_ATOMS: atom_id res chain seq x y z
N MET A 1 -57.43 -9.09 0.54
CA MET A 1 -56.46 -8.68 -0.50
C MET A 1 -55.06 -8.71 0.10
N ARG A 2 -54.21 -9.72 -0.20
CA ARG A 2 -52.89 -9.88 0.44
C ARG A 2 -51.70 -9.48 -0.43
N PHE A 3 -51.91 -9.30 -1.74
CA PHE A 3 -50.81 -8.99 -2.67
C PHE A 3 -50.88 -7.54 -3.12
N ARG A 4 -49.72 -6.89 -3.19
CA ARG A 4 -49.53 -5.53 -3.69
C ARG A 4 -48.39 -5.54 -4.71
N CYS A 5 -48.50 -4.74 -5.76
CA CYS A 5 -47.43 -4.58 -6.73
C CYS A 5 -46.39 -3.59 -6.20
N MET A 6 -45.12 -3.88 -6.49
CA MET A 6 -44.00 -3.00 -6.20
C MET A 6 -43.20 -2.75 -7.47
N LEU A 7 -42.83 -1.50 -7.71
CA LEU A 7 -42.01 -1.07 -8.84
C LEU A 7 -40.79 -0.31 -8.32
N THR A 8 -39.61 -0.66 -8.83
CA THR A 8 -38.35 0.06 -8.56
C THR A 8 -37.60 0.22 -9.88
N ARG A 9 -36.75 1.24 -9.96
CA ARG A 9 -35.74 1.34 -11.03
C ARG A 9 -34.50 0.57 -10.62
N THR A 10 -33.85 -0.09 -11.58
CA THR A 10 -32.58 -0.79 -11.35
C THR A 10 -31.39 0.16 -11.27
N ASP A 11 -31.50 1.33 -11.88
CA ASP A 11 -30.52 2.41 -11.98
C ASP A 11 -30.69 3.52 -10.93
N GLN A 12 -31.69 3.44 -10.05
CA GLN A 12 -31.87 4.33 -8.90
C GLN A 12 -31.08 3.83 -7.69
N GLN A 13 -29.76 3.77 -7.82
CA GLN A 13 -28.90 3.38 -6.70
C GLN A 13 -28.11 4.60 -6.24
N TYR A 14 -28.37 5.02 -5.01
CA TYR A 14 -27.64 6.10 -4.38
C TYR A 14 -26.40 5.54 -3.67
N ALA A 15 -25.41 6.40 -3.40
CA ALA A 15 -24.18 6.00 -2.72
C ALA A 15 -24.38 5.45 -1.29
N ASP A 16 -25.57 5.65 -0.71
CA ASP A 16 -26.01 5.11 0.58
C ASP A 16 -26.75 3.77 0.44
N ASN A 17 -26.74 3.15 -0.75
CA ASN A 17 -27.45 1.92 -1.08
C ASN A 17 -28.98 1.99 -0.84
N THR A 18 -29.56 3.18 -0.69
CA THR A 18 -31.00 3.30 -0.49
C THR A 18 -31.76 2.97 -1.77
N ARG A 19 -32.87 2.26 -1.62
CA ARG A 19 -33.74 1.85 -2.71
C ARG A 19 -35.12 2.46 -2.53
N TYR A 20 -35.63 3.05 -3.59
CA TYR A 20 -36.96 3.64 -3.63
C TYR A 20 -37.92 2.68 -4.34
N TYR A 21 -38.96 2.27 -3.63
CA TYR A 21 -40.02 1.43 -4.18
C TYR A 21 -41.32 2.21 -4.21
N ALA A 22 -42.04 2.09 -5.33
CA ALA A 22 -43.43 2.51 -5.42
C ALA A 22 -44.33 1.29 -5.18
N LEU A 23 -45.27 1.42 -4.25
CA LEU A 23 -46.21 0.39 -3.86
C LEU A 23 -47.63 0.78 -4.30
N SER A 24 -48.36 -0.14 -4.91
CA SER A 24 -49.76 0.08 -5.30
C SER A 24 -50.71 -0.03 -4.10
N ARG A 25 -51.82 0.72 -4.13
CA ARG A 25 -52.90 0.58 -3.12
C ARG A 25 -53.64 -0.74 -3.26
N TRP A 26 -53.77 -1.23 -4.49
CA TRP A 26 -54.49 -2.46 -4.87
C TRP A 26 -53.53 -3.50 -5.45
N ALA A 27 -54.01 -4.71 -5.75
CA ALA A 27 -53.20 -5.77 -6.35
C ALA A 27 -52.81 -5.51 -7.82
N GLU A 28 -53.25 -4.39 -8.40
CA GLU A 28 -53.03 -4.03 -9.80
C GLU A 28 -51.77 -3.20 -10.00
N CYS A 29 -50.91 -3.65 -10.91
CA CYS A 29 -49.67 -2.96 -11.25
C CYS A 29 -49.87 -1.84 -12.29
N SER A 30 -51.03 -1.77 -12.96
CA SER A 30 -51.35 -0.78 -14.00
C SER A 30 -51.31 0.67 -13.50
N SER A 31 -51.57 0.86 -12.20
CA SER A 31 -51.51 2.17 -11.53
C SER A 31 -50.09 2.68 -11.29
N LEU A 32 -49.07 1.83 -11.40
CA LEU A 32 -47.67 2.16 -11.15
C LEU A 32 -46.95 2.46 -12.47
N ARG A 33 -46.96 3.73 -12.90
CA ARG A 33 -46.26 4.17 -14.12
C ARG A 33 -44.78 4.46 -13.90
N SER A 34 -44.42 5.00 -12.74
CA SER A 34 -43.04 5.32 -12.40
C SER A 34 -42.78 5.10 -10.90
N PRO A 35 -41.52 4.89 -10.48
CA PRO A 35 -41.17 4.81 -9.06
C PRO A 35 -41.47 6.12 -8.30
N TYR A 36 -41.60 7.23 -9.03
CA TYR A 36 -41.92 8.54 -8.45
C TYR A 36 -43.43 8.76 -8.36
N ASP A 37 -44.24 8.30 -9.31
CA ASP A 37 -45.69 8.60 -9.31
C ASP A 37 -46.53 7.57 -8.54
N GLY A 38 -45.87 6.68 -7.80
CA GLY A 38 -46.53 5.68 -6.96
C GLY A 38 -47.38 6.29 -5.84
N PRO A 39 -48.56 5.72 -5.53
CA PRO A 39 -49.45 6.23 -4.49
C PRO A 39 -48.88 6.05 -3.07
N ILE A 40 -48.00 5.08 -2.87
CA ILE A 40 -47.21 4.90 -1.64
C ILE A 40 -45.75 4.76 -2.07
N ARG A 41 -44.87 5.56 -1.48
CA ARG A 41 -43.43 5.53 -1.73
C ARG A 41 -42.72 4.99 -0.51
N LEU A 42 -41.90 3.97 -0.70
CA LEU A 42 -41.10 3.34 0.34
C LEU A 42 -39.64 3.67 0.08
N LYS A 43 -38.95 4.19 1.10
CA LYS A 43 -37.50 4.30 1.12
C LYS A 43 -36.98 3.16 1.98
N MET A 44 -36.29 2.21 1.35
CA MET A 44 -35.72 1.05 2.02
C MET A 44 -34.20 1.19 2.10
N TRP A 45 -33.64 0.85 3.25
CA TRP A 45 -32.20 0.61 3.41
C TRP A 45 -31.98 -0.90 3.52
N PRO A 46 -30.90 -1.43 2.93
CA PRO A 46 -30.55 -2.83 3.13
C PRO A 46 -30.17 -3.01 4.61
N ALA A 47 -30.93 -3.84 5.31
CA ALA A 47 -30.60 -4.24 6.68
C ALA A 47 -29.59 -5.40 6.65
N TYR A 48 -28.86 -5.57 7.74
CA TYR A 48 -28.03 -6.75 7.97
C TYR A 48 -28.37 -7.35 9.33
N ILE A 49 -28.08 -8.65 9.48
CA ILE A 49 -28.29 -9.37 10.74
C ILE A 49 -27.47 -8.67 11.82
N GLY A 50 -28.13 -8.08 12.82
CA GLY A 50 -27.51 -7.32 13.91
C GLY A 50 -27.86 -5.82 13.95
N SER A 51 -28.31 -5.19 12.85
CA SER A 51 -28.58 -3.74 12.83
C SER A 51 -29.91 -3.31 13.47
N LEU A 52 -30.75 -4.26 13.88
CA LEU A 52 -32.08 -4.02 14.44
C LEU A 52 -32.17 -4.34 15.95
N GLY A 53 -31.05 -4.65 16.62
CA GLY A 53 -31.09 -5.25 17.96
C GLY A 53 -31.91 -6.55 18.00
N MET A 54 -32.10 -7.15 16.82
CA MET A 54 -32.99 -8.27 16.61
C MET A 54 -32.13 -9.52 16.53
N ASP A 55 -32.13 -10.27 17.64
CA ASP A 55 -31.58 -11.60 17.78
C ASP A 55 -32.29 -12.55 16.81
N VAL A 56 -31.81 -12.64 15.57
CA VAL A 56 -32.24 -13.69 14.67
C VAL A 56 -31.62 -14.99 15.21
N TYR A 57 -32.43 -15.75 15.97
CA TYR A 57 -32.11 -17.02 16.65
C TYR A 57 -31.51 -16.97 18.07
N GLY A 58 -31.55 -15.84 18.80
CA GLY A 58 -31.07 -15.79 20.20
C GLY A 58 -29.56 -16.00 20.35
N VAL A 59 -28.78 -15.69 19.31
CA VAL A 59 -27.32 -15.79 19.33
C VAL A 59 -26.73 -14.47 18.85
N ASP A 60 -25.97 -13.83 19.72
CA ASP A 60 -25.24 -12.58 19.50
C ASP A 60 -24.04 -12.79 18.54
N MET A 61 -24.27 -13.34 17.33
CA MET A 61 -23.22 -13.80 16.40
C MET A 61 -22.39 -12.67 15.77
N VAL A 62 -22.83 -11.43 15.93
CA VAL A 62 -22.13 -10.23 15.43
C VAL A 62 -21.46 -9.47 16.57
N THR A 63 -21.65 -9.90 17.82
CA THR A 63 -20.90 -9.30 18.92
C THR A 63 -19.43 -9.71 18.83
N PRO A 64 -18.50 -8.75 18.93
CA PRO A 64 -17.09 -9.05 18.89
C PRO A 64 -16.64 -9.65 20.23
N SER A 65 -15.89 -10.74 20.18
CA SER A 65 -15.23 -11.34 21.36
C SER A 65 -13.72 -11.17 21.38
N CYS A 66 -13.13 -10.57 20.34
CA CYS A 66 -11.73 -10.16 20.31
C CYS A 66 -11.52 -8.77 19.73
N ASN A 67 -10.29 -8.28 19.85
CA ASN A 67 -9.86 -6.99 19.33
C ASN A 67 -8.74 -7.18 18.30
N PHE A 68 -8.78 -6.38 17.24
CA PHE A 68 -7.68 -6.18 16.30
C PHE A 68 -6.58 -5.31 16.93
N PRO A 69 -5.33 -5.39 16.42
CA PRO A 69 -4.25 -4.53 16.85
C PRO A 69 -4.60 -3.05 16.72
N ARG A 70 -4.32 -2.25 17.76
CA ARG A 70 -4.59 -0.80 17.76
C ARG A 70 -3.91 -0.07 16.60
N ASN A 71 -2.75 -0.56 16.15
CA ASN A 71 -2.00 0.05 15.05
C ASN A 71 -2.69 -0.10 13.68
N PHE A 72 -3.77 -0.88 13.59
CA PHE A 72 -4.56 -1.05 12.36
C PHE A 72 -5.75 -0.10 12.30
N THR A 73 -6.09 0.62 13.38
CA THR A 73 -7.25 1.51 13.36
C THR A 73 -7.04 2.64 12.36
N GLY A 74 -8.03 2.88 11.51
CA GLY A 74 -7.98 3.92 10.49
C GLY A 74 -8.80 3.60 9.25
N THR A 75 -8.71 4.50 8.28
CA THR A 75 -9.25 4.36 6.92
C THR A 75 -8.16 3.85 5.98
N TRP A 76 -8.48 2.81 5.22
CA TRP A 76 -7.55 2.08 4.38
C TRP A 76 -8.18 1.86 3.00
N PHE A 77 -7.33 1.84 1.99
CA PHE A 77 -7.64 1.39 0.64
C PHE A 77 -7.14 -0.05 0.49
N THR A 78 -7.95 -0.96 -0.09
CA THR A 78 -7.53 -2.35 -0.31
C THR A 78 -7.18 -2.62 -1.76
N THR A 79 -6.15 -3.43 -1.98
CA THR A 79 -5.74 -3.88 -3.31
C THR A 79 -6.47 -5.14 -3.78
N ALA A 80 -7.28 -5.76 -2.93
CA ALA A 80 -8.00 -7.00 -3.25
C ALA A 80 -9.21 -6.75 -4.15
N GLU A 81 -9.88 -5.61 -4.01
CA GLU A 81 -11.08 -5.25 -4.74
C GLU A 81 -10.91 -3.89 -5.42
N PHE A 82 -11.66 -3.65 -6.51
CA PHE A 82 -11.58 -2.40 -7.24
C PHE A 82 -12.32 -1.29 -6.47
N ASP A 83 -11.68 -0.12 -6.31
CA ASP A 83 -12.26 1.09 -5.71
C ASP A 83 -13.04 0.82 -4.40
N SER A 84 -12.28 0.50 -3.35
CA SER A 84 -12.85 0.05 -2.08
C SER A 84 -12.23 0.74 -0.88
N ASP A 85 -13.11 1.23 -0.01
CA ASP A 85 -12.78 1.87 1.26
C ASP A 85 -12.98 0.89 2.41
N VAL A 86 -11.95 0.73 3.21
CA VAL A 86 -11.92 -0.18 4.36
C VAL A 86 -11.71 0.64 5.63
N LYS A 87 -12.68 0.58 6.55
CA LYS A 87 -12.56 1.19 7.87
C LYS A 87 -12.29 0.11 8.90
N ILE A 88 -11.13 0.17 9.51
CA ILE A 88 -10.75 -0.76 10.58
C ILE A 88 -10.92 -0.03 11.91
N ASN A 89 -11.77 -0.59 12.76
CA ASN A 89 -11.89 -0.24 14.16
C ASN A 89 -11.26 -1.35 15.01
N VAL A 90 -11.25 -1.18 16.34
CA VAL A 90 -10.71 -2.16 17.28
C VAL A 90 -11.44 -3.51 17.18
N THR A 91 -12.74 -3.51 16.88
CA THR A 91 -13.56 -4.73 16.90
C THR A 91 -14.09 -5.16 15.53
N HIS A 92 -14.18 -4.23 14.59
CA HIS A 92 -14.81 -4.44 13.29
C HIS A 92 -13.93 -3.96 12.14
N ILE A 93 -14.01 -4.67 11.02
CA ILE A 93 -13.51 -4.20 9.72
C ILE A 93 -14.72 -4.01 8.81
N TYR A 94 -14.88 -2.80 8.31
CA TYR A 94 -15.96 -2.44 7.41
C TYR A 94 -15.41 -2.22 6.01
N PHE A 95 -15.90 -2.99 5.04
CA PHE A 95 -15.59 -2.82 3.63
C PHE A 95 -16.76 -2.13 2.94
N LYS A 96 -16.44 -1.13 2.13
CA LYS A 96 -17.35 -0.55 1.16
C LYS A 96 -16.69 -0.62 -0.21
N THR A 97 -17.16 -1.53 -1.04
CA THR A 97 -16.61 -1.76 -2.38
C THR A 97 -17.58 -1.27 -3.42
N LYS A 98 -17.08 -0.54 -4.40
CA LYS A 98 -17.85 -0.13 -5.55
C LYS A 98 -17.96 -1.27 -6.56
N LEU A 99 -19.18 -1.69 -6.90
CA LEU A 99 -19.44 -2.69 -7.93
C LEU A 99 -19.60 -2.02 -9.30
N ASP A 100 -20.47 -1.02 -9.38
CA ASP A 100 -20.71 -0.18 -10.56
C ASP A 100 -20.69 1.32 -10.19
N GLN A 101 -20.99 2.22 -11.12
CA GLN A 101 -21.03 3.68 -10.88
C GLN A 101 -21.90 4.08 -9.68
N TYR A 102 -22.95 3.31 -9.39
CA TYR A 102 -23.99 3.65 -8.42
C TYR A 102 -24.23 2.57 -7.35
N THR A 103 -23.59 1.41 -7.47
CA THR A 103 -23.90 0.22 -6.67
C THR A 103 -22.72 -0.09 -5.76
N TYR A 104 -22.99 -0.22 -4.46
CA TYR A 104 -21.95 -0.48 -3.46
C TYR A 104 -22.26 -1.77 -2.71
N ARG A 105 -21.24 -2.59 -2.50
CA ARG A 105 -21.31 -3.76 -1.62
C ARG A 105 -20.64 -3.41 -0.31
N GLU A 106 -21.41 -3.53 0.76
CA GLU A 106 -20.94 -3.26 2.11
C GLU A 106 -20.85 -4.57 2.89
N SER A 107 -19.71 -4.80 3.53
CA SER A 107 -19.44 -6.02 4.29
C SER A 107 -18.82 -5.65 5.64
N VAL A 108 -19.36 -6.21 6.71
CA VAL A 108 -18.87 -6.04 8.08
C VAL A 108 -18.20 -7.34 8.51
N PHE A 109 -16.99 -7.24 9.03
CA PHE A 109 -16.27 -8.34 9.64
C PHE A 109 -16.09 -8.07 11.13
N ALA A 110 -16.63 -8.92 12.00
CA ALA A 110 -16.51 -8.78 13.45
C ALA A 110 -15.54 -9.83 14.03
N CYS A 111 -14.62 -9.41 14.89
CA CYS A 111 -13.61 -10.28 15.49
C CYS A 111 -14.23 -11.26 16.49
N GLN A 112 -14.09 -12.57 16.24
CA GLN A 112 -14.55 -13.63 17.16
C GLN A 112 -13.42 -14.17 18.02
N GLN A 113 -12.35 -14.66 17.39
CA GLN A 113 -11.21 -15.23 18.12
C GLN A 113 -9.91 -14.86 17.41
N ASN A 114 -8.83 -14.65 18.18
CA ASN A 114 -7.50 -14.42 17.64
C ASN A 114 -6.50 -15.45 18.19
N ARG A 115 -5.49 -15.77 17.38
CA ARG A 115 -4.31 -16.53 17.79
C ARG A 115 -3.12 -16.11 16.93
N ASP A 116 -2.06 -15.66 17.58
CA ASP A 116 -0.85 -15.14 16.92
C ASP A 116 -1.19 -14.03 15.92
N ASN A 117 -1.05 -14.32 14.63
CA ASN A 117 -1.33 -13.40 13.53
C ASN A 117 -2.63 -13.73 12.76
N ARG A 118 -3.43 -14.69 13.26
CA ARG A 118 -4.69 -15.14 12.65
C ARG A 118 -5.89 -14.71 13.47
N TYR A 119 -6.93 -14.29 12.76
CA TYR A 119 -8.14 -13.72 13.34
C TYR A 119 -9.34 -14.38 12.67
N LEU A 120 -10.08 -15.16 13.45
CA LEU A 120 -11.40 -15.64 13.04
C LEU A 120 -12.38 -14.49 13.16
N VAL A 121 -13.08 -14.22 12.07
CA VAL A 121 -14.08 -13.17 11.99
C VAL A 121 -15.39 -13.72 11.44
N THR A 122 -16.50 -13.11 11.87
CA THR A 122 -17.80 -13.30 11.23
C THR A 122 -17.96 -12.27 10.13
N ALA A 123 -18.17 -12.74 8.90
CA ALA A 123 -18.41 -11.95 7.71
C ALA A 123 -19.91 -11.82 7.47
N VAL A 124 -20.42 -10.60 7.53
CA VAL A 124 -21.82 -10.26 7.26
C VAL A 124 -21.86 -9.26 6.13
N THR A 125 -22.60 -9.58 5.07
CA THR A 125 -22.79 -8.68 3.93
C THR A 125 -24.13 -7.97 4.07
N ILE A 126 -24.13 -6.65 3.89
CA ILE A 126 -25.34 -5.85 4.07
C ILE A 126 -26.35 -6.20 2.96
N GLY A 127 -27.60 -6.49 3.35
CA GLY A 127 -28.64 -6.98 2.46
C GLY A 127 -28.66 -8.49 2.25
N ARG A 128 -27.77 -9.26 2.88
CA ARG A 128 -27.87 -10.74 2.93
C ARG A 128 -28.19 -11.22 4.34
N CYS A 129 -28.89 -12.35 4.43
CA CYS A 129 -29.26 -12.99 5.68
C CYS A 129 -28.31 -14.15 6.06
N GLU A 130 -27.13 -14.20 5.45
CA GLU A 130 -26.16 -15.27 5.67
C GLU A 130 -24.99 -14.74 6.52
N VAL A 131 -24.55 -15.54 7.48
CA VAL A 131 -23.35 -15.26 8.30
C VAL A 131 -22.30 -16.30 7.95
N ASP A 132 -21.19 -15.83 7.41
CA ASP A 132 -20.05 -16.66 7.04
C ASP A 132 -18.92 -16.48 8.07
N TYR A 133 -18.14 -17.53 8.32
CA TYR A 133 -16.92 -17.44 9.15
C TYR A 133 -15.70 -17.45 8.25
N VAL A 134 -14.82 -16.49 8.46
CA VAL A 134 -13.62 -16.29 7.65
C VAL A 134 -12.43 -16.11 8.58
N CYS A 135 -11.27 -16.61 8.18
CA CYS A 135 -10.01 -16.32 8.86
C CYS A 135 -9.22 -15.26 8.10
N PHE A 136 -8.79 -14.21 8.82
CA PHE A 136 -7.80 -13.26 8.35
C PHE A 136 -6.42 -13.66 8.88
N ALA A 137 -5.42 -13.72 8.01
CA ALA A 137 -4.02 -13.81 8.42
C ALA A 137 -3.33 -12.48 8.12
N PHE A 138 -2.92 -11.77 9.17
CA PHE A 138 -2.25 -10.48 9.06
C PHE A 138 -0.73 -10.63 9.20
N MET A 139 0.00 -9.77 8.50
CA MET A 139 1.36 -9.42 8.90
C MET A 139 1.31 -8.16 9.78
N PRO A 140 2.31 -7.96 10.66
CA PRO A 140 2.42 -6.71 11.38
C PRO A 140 2.42 -5.51 10.42
N ARG A 141 1.91 -4.37 10.88
CA ARG A 141 1.91 -3.15 10.07
C ARG A 141 3.35 -2.71 9.85
N HIS A 142 3.69 -2.40 8.60
CA HIS A 142 4.95 -1.75 8.25
C HIS A 142 4.65 -0.50 7.44
N HIS A 143 5.24 0.63 7.82
CA HIS A 143 4.91 1.94 7.26
C HIS A 143 3.38 2.18 7.28
N ASN A 144 2.81 2.51 6.11
CA ASN A 144 1.37 2.73 5.91
C ASN A 144 0.71 1.56 5.19
N ILE A 145 1.26 0.35 5.36
CA ILE A 145 0.81 -0.85 4.68
C ILE A 145 0.56 -1.98 5.70
N ILE A 146 -0.59 -2.63 5.58
CA ILE A 146 -0.89 -3.88 6.28
C ILE A 146 -1.08 -4.96 5.24
N ARG A 147 -0.29 -6.02 5.31
CA ARG A 147 -0.42 -7.18 4.44
C ARG A 147 -1.35 -8.20 5.08
N TRP A 148 -2.27 -8.76 4.30
CA TRP A 148 -3.30 -9.65 4.82
C TRP A 148 -3.74 -10.69 3.79
N ARG A 149 -4.35 -11.77 4.29
CA ARG A 149 -4.99 -12.82 3.48
C ARG A 149 -6.32 -13.21 4.09
N MET A 150 -7.22 -13.69 3.24
CA MET A 150 -8.54 -14.18 3.60
C MET A 150 -8.63 -15.68 3.33
N SER A 151 -9.20 -16.45 4.25
CA SER A 151 -9.58 -17.85 3.98
C SER A 151 -10.87 -17.93 3.18
N LYS A 152 -11.19 -19.13 2.67
CA LYS A 152 -12.55 -19.40 2.19
C LYS A 152 -13.58 -19.15 3.30
N PRO A 153 -14.79 -18.65 2.96
CA PRO A 153 -15.89 -18.57 3.90
C PRO A 153 -16.35 -19.98 4.28
N TYR A 154 -16.58 -20.19 5.57
CA TYR A 154 -17.11 -21.42 6.13
C TYR A 154 -18.48 -21.16 6.76
N ARG A 155 -19.44 -22.00 6.39
CA ARG A 155 -20.83 -21.91 6.87
C ARG A 155 -21.08 -22.99 7.90
N LEU A 156 -21.68 -22.59 9.02
CA LEU A 156 -22.12 -23.54 10.04
C LEU A 156 -23.58 -23.91 9.86
N THR A 157 -23.86 -25.16 10.18
CA THR A 157 -25.25 -25.60 10.40
C THR A 157 -25.69 -25.22 11.81
N LEU A 158 -27.01 -25.04 12.00
CA LEU A 158 -27.61 -24.66 13.29
C LEU A 158 -27.28 -25.61 14.45
N ALA A 159 -27.03 -26.88 14.15
CA ALA A 159 -26.63 -27.88 15.15
C ALA A 159 -25.17 -27.69 15.59
N GLN A 160 -24.29 -27.30 14.65
CA GLN A 160 -22.87 -27.14 14.92
C GLN A 160 -22.55 -25.85 15.68
N SER A 161 -23.36 -24.79 15.51
CA SER A 161 -23.17 -23.53 16.23
C SER A 161 -23.52 -23.60 17.71
N LYS A 162 -24.40 -24.53 18.12
CA LYS A 162 -24.84 -24.70 19.51
C LYS A 162 -23.91 -25.57 20.37
N ALA A 163 -22.91 -26.20 19.77
CA ALA A 163 -21.96 -27.01 20.51
C ALA A 163 -21.01 -26.14 21.37
N PRO A 164 -20.63 -26.57 22.58
CA PRO A 164 -19.78 -25.78 23.48
C PRO A 164 -18.38 -25.51 22.89
N ASP A 165 -17.82 -26.45 22.11
CA ASP A 165 -16.50 -26.31 21.47
C ASP A 165 -16.57 -25.79 20.02
N SER A 166 -17.73 -25.27 19.62
CA SER A 166 -17.99 -24.85 18.24
C SER A 166 -16.97 -23.81 17.77
N LYS A 167 -16.72 -22.76 18.56
CA LYS A 167 -15.81 -21.65 18.21
C LYS A 167 -14.38 -22.11 17.93
N GLU A 168 -13.83 -22.97 18.78
CA GLU A 168 -12.47 -23.47 18.59
C GLU A 168 -12.37 -24.41 17.39
N ARG A 169 -13.37 -25.29 17.20
CA ARG A 169 -13.41 -26.16 16.02
C ARG A 169 -13.50 -25.36 14.73
N ILE A 170 -14.32 -24.31 14.71
CA ILE A 170 -14.44 -23.38 13.58
C ILE A 170 -13.10 -22.69 13.32
N PHE A 171 -12.46 -22.17 14.37
CA PHE A 171 -11.14 -21.56 14.26
C PHE A 171 -10.16 -22.52 13.61
N ARG A 172 -10.06 -23.75 14.13
CA ARG A 172 -9.13 -24.76 13.62
C ARG A 172 -9.40 -25.09 12.15
N GLN A 173 -10.66 -25.20 11.73
CA GLN A 173 -11.02 -25.52 10.34
C GLN A 173 -10.80 -24.34 9.38
N THR A 174 -11.28 -23.15 9.75
CA THR A 174 -11.24 -21.93 8.90
C THR A 174 -9.84 -21.33 8.81
N CYS A 175 -9.08 -21.36 9.90
CA CYS A 175 -7.71 -20.84 9.95
C CYS A 175 -6.65 -21.90 9.64
N THR A 176 -7.01 -23.04 9.05
CA THR A 176 -6.02 -23.98 8.50
C THR A 176 -5.24 -23.34 7.36
N TRP A 177 -3.97 -23.72 7.19
CA TRP A 177 -3.17 -23.23 6.07
C TRP A 177 -3.78 -23.56 4.70
N SER A 178 -4.39 -24.75 4.57
CA SER A 178 -5.06 -25.20 3.35
C SER A 178 -6.31 -24.37 3.00
N ALA A 179 -6.92 -23.67 3.97
CA ALA A 179 -8.07 -22.81 3.71
C ALA A 179 -7.69 -21.49 3.01
N PHE A 180 -6.40 -21.13 2.98
CA PHE A 180 -5.89 -19.95 2.28
C PHE A 180 -5.44 -20.25 0.84
N THR A 181 -5.03 -21.48 0.54
CA THR A 181 -4.60 -21.90 -0.80
C THR A 181 -5.78 -22.52 -1.54
N LEU A 182 -6.44 -21.71 -2.36
CA LEU A 182 -7.78 -21.97 -2.85
C LEU A 182 -7.85 -23.01 -3.97
N ASN A 183 -6.89 -23.00 -4.91
CA ASN A 183 -6.99 -23.69 -6.20
C ASN A 183 -5.62 -24.23 -6.67
N ARG A 184 -5.63 -25.23 -7.55
CA ARG A 184 -4.42 -25.70 -8.26
C ARG A 184 -3.74 -24.58 -9.06
N ASP A 185 -4.50 -23.57 -9.47
CA ASP A 185 -4.03 -22.43 -10.27
C ASP A 185 -3.58 -21.23 -9.40
N ASP A 186 -3.92 -21.21 -8.12
CA ASP A 186 -3.57 -20.15 -7.17
C ASP A 186 -2.34 -20.58 -6.35
N THR A 187 -1.27 -20.93 -7.08
CA THR A 187 0.03 -21.35 -6.52
C THR A 187 0.83 -20.18 -5.97
N ALA A 188 0.45 -18.94 -6.32
CA ALA A 188 1.13 -17.73 -5.89
C ALA A 188 0.69 -17.39 -4.45
N TRP A 189 1.55 -17.73 -3.50
CA TRP A 189 1.37 -17.45 -2.07
C TRP A 189 1.58 -15.96 -1.78
N ARG A 190 0.66 -15.08 -2.20
CA ARG A 190 0.80 -13.62 -2.06
C ARG A 190 -0.20 -12.99 -1.07
N TYR A 191 0.24 -11.98 -0.31
CA TYR A 191 -0.63 -11.15 0.52
C TYR A 191 -1.31 -10.02 -0.30
N TYR A 192 -2.57 -9.74 0.03
CA TYR A 192 -3.20 -8.47 -0.33
C TYR A 192 -2.74 -7.37 0.63
N THR A 193 -2.88 -6.12 0.23
CA THR A 193 -2.44 -4.97 1.02
C THR A 193 -3.57 -4.01 1.31
N PHE A 194 -3.65 -3.58 2.56
CA PHE A 194 -4.32 -2.36 2.96
C PHE A 194 -3.30 -1.23 2.96
N ILE A 195 -3.63 -0.14 2.29
CA ILE A 195 -2.81 1.06 2.17
C ILE A 195 -3.54 2.19 2.90
N LEU A 196 -2.87 2.91 3.81
CA LEU A 196 -3.51 3.96 4.59
C LEU A 196 -4.06 5.07 3.66
N ASN A 197 -5.29 5.52 3.89
CA ASN A 197 -5.92 6.57 3.10
C ASN A 197 -6.52 7.65 4.03
N PRO A 198 -6.00 8.90 4.07
CA PRO A 198 -4.87 9.41 3.28
C PRO A 198 -3.52 8.83 3.73
N PRO A 199 -2.57 8.58 2.81
CA PRO A 199 -1.27 8.04 3.17
C PRO A 199 -0.34 9.10 3.75
N SER A 200 0.57 8.69 4.64
CA SER A 200 1.67 9.52 5.12
C SER A 200 2.94 9.25 4.28
N PRO A 201 3.73 10.27 3.91
CA PRO A 201 4.99 10.05 3.20
C PRO A 201 6.01 9.30 4.08
N VAL A 202 6.62 8.25 3.54
CA VAL A 202 7.74 7.51 4.15
C VAL A 202 8.98 7.60 3.27
N PRO A 203 10.19 7.41 3.82
CA PRO A 203 11.41 7.43 3.02
C PRO A 203 11.34 6.39 1.89
N CYS A 204 11.66 6.81 0.68
CA CYS A 204 11.65 5.93 -0.48
C CYS A 204 12.78 4.90 -0.40
N PRO A 205 12.54 3.66 -0.87
CA PRO A 205 13.58 2.65 -0.95
C PRO A 205 14.61 2.97 -2.03
N ILE A 206 14.21 3.73 -3.06
CA ILE A 206 15.07 4.19 -4.16
C ILE A 206 15.30 5.69 -3.97
N GLY A 207 16.57 6.07 -3.83
CA GLY A 207 17.04 7.45 -3.79
C GLY A 207 18.22 7.65 -4.75
N GLY A 208 18.50 8.91 -5.07
CA GLY A 208 19.50 9.30 -6.07
C GLY A 208 18.90 10.06 -7.25
N ARG A 209 19.77 10.45 -8.18
CA ARG A 209 19.44 11.08 -9.46
C ARG A 209 19.67 10.08 -10.59
N TYR A 210 18.64 9.84 -11.39
CA TYR A 210 18.68 8.85 -12.47
C TYR A 210 18.15 9.43 -13.77
N ASN A 211 18.79 9.07 -14.88
CA ASN A 211 18.21 9.18 -16.21
C ASN A 211 17.40 7.92 -16.51
N PHE A 212 16.22 8.06 -17.12
CA PHE A 212 15.33 6.91 -17.31
C PHE A 212 14.87 6.69 -18.75
N THR A 213 14.85 5.44 -19.19
CA THR A 213 14.18 5.07 -20.46
C THR A 213 12.88 4.35 -20.16
N GLN A 214 11.82 4.75 -20.86
CA GLN A 214 10.48 4.19 -20.70
C GLN A 214 10.24 3.06 -21.71
N VAL A 215 9.68 1.95 -21.25
CA VAL A 215 9.30 0.79 -22.07
C VAL A 215 7.87 0.38 -21.66
N GLY A 216 7.02 0.00 -22.60
CA GLY A 216 5.63 -0.38 -22.30
C GLY A 216 4.61 0.29 -23.20
N ASP A 217 3.41 0.46 -22.68
CA ASP A 217 2.32 1.15 -23.38
C ASP A 217 2.58 2.66 -23.41
N ARG A 218 2.52 3.25 -24.62
CA ARG A 218 2.77 4.68 -24.83
C ARG A 218 1.78 5.57 -24.08
N ASN A 219 0.56 5.09 -23.84
CA ASN A 219 -0.45 5.84 -23.09
C ASN A 219 -0.11 5.96 -21.60
N GLU A 220 0.75 5.08 -21.10
CA GLU A 220 1.16 5.01 -19.70
C GLU A 220 2.52 5.68 -19.47
N PHE A 221 3.20 6.13 -20.53
CA PHE A 221 4.45 6.85 -20.41
C PHE A 221 4.23 8.18 -19.70
N TYR A 222 5.20 8.55 -18.87
CA TYR A 222 5.33 9.92 -18.41
C TYR A 222 5.53 10.82 -19.62
N GLN A 223 4.67 11.83 -19.71
CA GLN A 223 4.69 12.88 -20.71
C GLN A 223 4.95 14.19 -19.99
N THR A 224 5.55 15.14 -20.71
CA THR A 224 5.73 16.49 -20.20
C THR A 224 4.40 17.12 -19.86
N ARG A 225 4.32 17.69 -18.66
CA ARG A 225 3.09 18.27 -18.13
C ARG A 225 3.38 19.62 -17.51
N ILE A 226 2.80 20.66 -18.12
CA ILE A 226 2.73 21.98 -17.51
C ILE A 226 1.54 21.99 -16.53
N ARG A 227 1.83 22.19 -15.25
CA ARG A 227 0.79 22.27 -14.21
C ARG A 227 0.05 23.60 -14.28
N GLY A 228 -1.23 23.55 -14.66
CA GLY A 228 -2.15 24.68 -14.57
C GLY A 228 -1.79 25.88 -15.44
N ILE A 229 -2.33 27.04 -15.08
CA ILE A 229 -1.92 28.33 -15.63
C ILE A 229 -0.60 28.70 -14.94
N THR A 230 0.48 28.84 -15.72
CA THR A 230 1.77 29.25 -15.17
C THR A 230 1.65 30.63 -14.52
N GLU A 231 2.23 30.83 -13.33
CA GLU A 231 2.16 32.12 -12.60
C GLU A 231 2.69 33.30 -13.44
N ARG A 232 3.61 33.00 -14.34
CA ARG A 232 4.16 33.92 -15.34
C ARG A 232 4.24 33.23 -16.71
N PRO A 233 4.16 33.97 -17.84
CA PRO A 233 4.45 33.41 -19.15
C PRO A 233 5.91 32.96 -19.17
N ARG A 234 6.15 31.69 -19.54
CA ARG A 234 7.51 31.16 -19.64
C ARG A 234 8.25 31.85 -20.79
N HIS A 235 9.47 32.30 -20.53
CA HIS A 235 10.36 32.73 -21.59
C HIS A 235 10.74 31.50 -22.43
N MET A 236 10.61 31.60 -23.75
CA MET A 236 11.03 30.54 -24.67
C MET A 236 12.56 30.53 -24.73
N ILE A 237 13.18 29.79 -23.81
CA ILE A 237 14.63 29.56 -23.82
C ILE A 237 14.85 28.25 -24.57
N ASP A 238 15.71 28.29 -25.58
CA ASP A 238 16.05 27.09 -26.34
C ASP A 238 16.87 26.14 -25.46
N CYS A 239 16.36 24.93 -25.27
CA CYS A 239 17.07 23.89 -24.55
C CYS A 239 17.78 22.99 -25.56
N HIS A 240 19.10 22.92 -25.48
CA HIS A 240 19.90 22.13 -26.41
C HIS A 240 19.93 20.64 -26.07
N GLU A 241 19.72 20.29 -24.80
CA GLU A 241 19.82 18.91 -24.32
C GLU A 241 18.65 18.57 -23.40
N TYR A 242 17.76 17.71 -23.89
CA TYR A 242 16.67 17.13 -23.12
C TYR A 242 17.05 15.75 -22.60
N VAL A 243 16.88 15.55 -21.30
CA VAL A 243 17.18 14.31 -20.60
C VAL A 243 15.99 13.98 -19.72
N SER A 244 15.60 12.71 -19.64
CA SER A 244 14.61 12.25 -18.67
C SER A 244 15.24 12.18 -17.29
N GLU A 245 14.57 12.67 -16.26
CA GLU A 245 15.11 12.74 -14.90
C GLU A 245 14.15 12.15 -13.87
N LEU A 246 14.65 11.22 -13.06
CA LEU A 246 14.01 10.77 -11.84
C LEU A 246 14.94 11.12 -10.66
N LYS A 247 14.51 12.02 -9.79
CA LYS A 247 15.32 12.52 -8.67
C LYS A 247 14.65 12.34 -7.31
N SER A 248 15.47 12.00 -6.32
CA SER A 248 15.08 11.68 -4.94
C SER A 248 16.30 11.98 -4.04
N CYS A 249 16.53 13.27 -3.73
CA CYS A 249 17.85 13.80 -3.33
C CYS A 249 17.98 14.34 -1.89
N ASP A 250 16.95 14.26 -1.06
CA ASP A 250 17.01 14.78 0.31
C ASP A 250 17.69 13.81 1.30
N SER A 251 18.08 14.31 2.48
CA SER A 251 18.57 13.51 3.62
C SER A 251 17.60 12.36 4.01
N PHE A 252 16.30 12.57 3.80
CA PHE A 252 15.28 11.52 3.85
C PHE A 252 14.32 11.71 2.68
N PRO A 253 14.60 11.15 1.50
CA PRO A 253 13.83 11.46 0.33
C PRO A 253 12.51 10.69 0.38
N LYS A 254 11.45 11.36 0.80
CA LYS A 254 10.08 10.82 0.84
C LYS A 254 9.37 10.98 -0.51
N TRP A 255 9.90 11.87 -1.34
CA TRP A 255 9.36 12.26 -2.63
C TRP A 255 10.26 11.76 -3.76
N ILE A 256 9.63 11.38 -4.86
CA ILE A 256 10.25 11.07 -6.14
C ILE A 256 9.67 12.07 -7.12
N TYR A 257 10.56 12.87 -7.70
CA TYR A 257 10.25 13.79 -8.77
C TYR A 257 10.57 13.10 -10.08
N VAL A 258 9.63 13.13 -11.02
CA VAL A 258 9.77 12.51 -12.34
C VAL A 258 9.51 13.58 -13.38
N ASP A 259 10.49 13.72 -14.27
CA ASP A 259 10.50 14.64 -15.42
C ASP A 259 10.77 13.85 -16.69
N ALA A 260 9.82 13.87 -17.63
CA ALA A 260 9.97 13.18 -18.90
C ALA A 260 11.02 13.88 -19.78
N GLU A 261 11.02 15.21 -19.79
CA GLU A 261 11.95 16.04 -20.56
C GLU A 261 12.49 17.17 -19.67
N TYR A 262 13.52 16.87 -18.89
CA TYR A 262 14.26 17.86 -18.13
C TYR A 262 15.31 18.53 -19.02
N CYS A 263 15.40 19.86 -18.93
CA CYS A 263 16.41 20.62 -19.65
C CYS A 263 17.76 20.55 -18.93
N ALA A 264 18.70 19.78 -19.49
CA ALA A 264 20.03 19.61 -18.92
C ALA A 264 20.99 20.77 -19.24
N THR A 265 20.58 21.66 -20.15
CA THR A 265 21.35 22.84 -20.57
C THR A 265 21.56 23.80 -19.39
N LEU A 266 22.79 24.30 -19.28
CA LEU A 266 23.18 25.26 -18.26
C LEU A 266 23.25 26.66 -18.87
N ASP A 267 22.95 27.67 -18.07
CA ASP A 267 23.17 29.07 -18.41
C ASP A 267 24.68 29.39 -18.49
N HIS A 268 25.06 30.55 -19.01
CA HIS A 268 26.44 31.05 -19.07
C HIS A 268 27.16 31.07 -17.70
N THR A 269 26.39 31.10 -16.61
CA THR A 269 26.88 31.01 -15.22
C THR A 269 27.04 29.58 -14.70
N GLY A 270 26.74 28.56 -15.51
CA GLY A 270 26.79 27.15 -15.13
C GLY A 270 25.60 26.70 -14.25
N LYS A 271 24.54 27.51 -14.15
CA LYS A 271 23.33 27.19 -13.37
C LYS A 271 22.24 26.56 -14.26
N PRO A 272 21.41 25.65 -13.72
CA PRO A 272 20.24 25.15 -14.44
C PRO A 272 19.25 26.29 -14.71
N ILE A 273 18.52 26.19 -15.83
CA ILE A 273 17.54 27.19 -16.24
C ILE A 273 16.28 27.04 -15.37
N SER A 274 16.12 27.96 -14.41
CA SER A 274 15.05 27.88 -13.40
C SER A 274 13.61 27.86 -13.94
N GLU A 275 13.37 28.32 -15.17
CA GLU A 275 12.02 28.38 -15.77
C GLU A 275 11.42 26.98 -16.06
N TYR A 276 12.28 25.96 -16.18
CA TYR A 276 11.90 24.58 -16.51
C TYR A 276 12.09 23.59 -15.35
N ASP A 277 12.44 24.06 -14.15
CA ASP A 277 12.72 23.21 -12.98
C ASP A 277 11.46 22.88 -12.15
N ILE A 278 10.32 22.70 -12.82
CA ILE A 278 9.08 22.27 -12.19
C ILE A 278 8.84 20.82 -12.58
N PRO A 279 8.74 19.89 -11.60
CA PRO A 279 8.61 18.48 -11.92
C PRO A 279 7.25 18.15 -12.55
N ASP A 280 7.23 17.32 -13.58
CA ASP A 280 6.01 16.86 -14.25
C ASP A 280 5.12 16.10 -13.24
N ARG A 281 5.69 15.10 -12.57
CA ARG A 281 5.03 14.28 -11.57
C ARG A 281 5.76 14.31 -10.23
N GLN A 282 4.96 14.41 -9.18
CA GLN A 282 5.41 14.37 -7.80
C GLN A 282 4.78 13.15 -7.15
N LEU A 283 5.60 12.14 -6.90
CA LEU A 283 5.19 10.91 -6.26
C LEU A 283 5.76 10.91 -4.85
N PHE A 284 5.06 10.37 -3.87
CA PHE A 284 5.69 10.04 -2.60
C PHE A 284 5.51 8.57 -2.26
N CYS A 285 6.48 8.02 -1.54
CA CYS A 285 6.45 6.63 -1.14
C CYS A 285 5.52 6.45 0.05
N VAL A 286 4.67 5.43 -0.04
CA VAL A 286 3.71 5.04 1.02
C VAL A 286 4.26 3.89 1.87
N GLY A 287 4.99 2.99 1.23
CA GLY A 287 5.67 1.87 1.87
C GLY A 287 6.33 0.94 0.85
N TYR A 288 7.22 0.10 1.34
CA TYR A 288 7.93 -0.90 0.55
C TYR A 288 8.16 -2.16 1.40
N TRP A 289 8.31 -3.31 0.75
CA TRP A 289 8.59 -4.59 1.41
C TRP A 289 9.14 -5.60 0.40
N LEU A 290 9.86 -6.61 0.90
CA LEU A 290 10.24 -7.79 0.13
C LEU A 290 9.20 -8.90 0.34
N GLU A 291 8.78 -9.53 -0.76
CA GLU A 291 7.93 -10.73 -0.75
C GLU A 291 8.30 -11.61 -1.95
N ASP A 292 8.46 -12.91 -1.73
CA ASP A 292 8.86 -13.89 -2.76
C ASP A 292 10.11 -13.46 -3.57
N MET A 293 11.13 -12.93 -2.88
CA MET A 293 12.36 -12.37 -3.48
C MET A 293 12.15 -11.20 -4.44
N LYS A 294 10.96 -10.59 -4.45
CA LYS A 294 10.64 -9.39 -5.23
C LYS A 294 10.47 -8.20 -4.29
N SER A 295 11.11 -7.08 -4.63
CA SER A 295 10.97 -5.84 -3.86
C SER A 295 9.77 -5.06 -4.40
N TYR A 296 8.81 -4.78 -3.53
CA TYR A 296 7.60 -4.03 -3.84
C TYR A 296 7.67 -2.64 -3.20
N MET A 297 7.19 -1.64 -3.93
CA MET A 297 7.00 -0.28 -3.43
C MET A 297 5.63 0.22 -3.87
N VAL A 298 4.95 0.95 -2.99
CA VAL A 298 3.72 1.67 -3.35
C VAL A 298 4.00 3.16 -3.30
N THR A 299 3.66 3.85 -4.38
CA THR A 299 3.73 5.31 -4.49
C THR A 299 2.33 5.90 -4.51
N TYR A 300 2.22 7.13 -4.06
CA TYR A 300 1.02 7.93 -4.17
C TYR A 300 1.27 9.14 -5.09
N ASP A 301 0.40 9.29 -6.09
CA ASP A 301 0.31 10.46 -6.97
C ASP A 301 -1.04 11.14 -6.71
N MET A 302 -1.01 12.43 -6.35
CA MET A 302 -2.23 13.22 -6.15
C MET A 302 -2.98 13.49 -7.45
N GLU A 303 -2.30 13.42 -8.59
CA GLU A 303 -2.83 13.83 -9.90
C GLU A 303 -3.13 12.64 -10.83
N ASP A 304 -3.11 11.41 -10.32
CA ASP A 304 -3.53 10.24 -11.10
C ASP A 304 -5.06 10.16 -11.14
N ALA A 305 -5.62 9.91 -12.31
CA ALA A 305 -7.07 9.96 -12.53
C ALA A 305 -7.79 8.66 -12.17
N VAL A 306 -7.09 7.52 -12.20
CA VAL A 306 -7.71 6.19 -11.98
C VAL A 306 -7.63 5.79 -10.52
N SER A 307 -6.42 5.79 -9.98
CA SER A 307 -6.17 5.51 -8.58
C SER A 307 -4.94 6.28 -8.15
N ASN A 308 -5.04 7.04 -7.06
CA ASN A 308 -3.90 7.80 -6.54
C ASN A 308 -2.73 6.90 -6.12
N PHE A 309 -2.95 5.59 -5.96
CA PHE A 309 -1.92 4.61 -5.60
C PHE A 309 -1.43 3.82 -6.82
N ARG A 310 -0.12 3.66 -6.95
CA ARG A 310 0.53 2.77 -7.92
C ARG A 310 1.51 1.83 -7.24
N CYS A 311 1.47 0.56 -7.64
CA CYS A 311 2.41 -0.44 -7.16
C CYS A 311 3.57 -0.60 -8.15
N TRP A 312 4.77 -0.74 -7.59
CA TRP A 312 6.02 -0.90 -8.31
C TRP A 312 6.73 -2.16 -7.86
N VAL A 313 7.29 -2.89 -8.81
CA VAL A 313 8.27 -3.94 -8.56
C VAL A 313 9.62 -3.41 -9.00
N TYR A 314 10.61 -3.41 -8.12
CA TYR A 314 11.91 -2.85 -8.43
C TYR A 314 13.05 -3.77 -8.04
N GLU A 315 14.14 -3.66 -8.77
CA GLU A 315 15.33 -4.49 -8.59
C GLU A 315 16.57 -3.70 -9.05
N ARG A 316 17.64 -3.78 -8.25
CA ARG A 316 18.94 -3.26 -8.64
C ARG A 316 19.68 -4.31 -9.46
N LYS A 317 20.05 -3.98 -10.70
CA LYS A 317 20.79 -4.88 -11.60
C LYS A 317 22.30 -4.73 -11.42
N ASP A 318 22.77 -3.50 -11.31
CA ASP A 318 24.18 -3.16 -11.08
C ASP A 318 24.26 -2.00 -10.07
N TRP A 319 25.46 -1.56 -9.71
CA TRP A 319 25.65 -0.40 -8.85
C TRP A 319 25.00 0.86 -9.44
N ARG A 320 25.02 1.04 -10.76
CA ARG A 320 24.48 2.24 -11.43
C ARG A 320 23.08 2.08 -12.03
N ASP A 321 22.68 0.83 -12.28
CA ASP A 321 21.49 0.52 -13.06
C ASP A 321 20.39 -0.10 -12.18
N LEU A 322 19.20 0.49 -12.22
CA LEU A 322 18.02 0.03 -11.50
C LEU A 322 16.83 -0.15 -12.45
N TYR A 323 16.06 -1.21 -12.26
CA TYR A 323 14.85 -1.49 -13.03
C TYR A 323 13.65 -1.35 -12.13
N ALA A 324 12.60 -0.68 -12.62
CA ALA A 324 11.35 -0.51 -11.92
C ALA A 324 10.17 -0.72 -12.87
N SER A 325 9.23 -1.58 -12.49
CA SER A 325 8.03 -1.88 -13.25
C SER A 325 6.81 -1.36 -12.49
N ARG A 326 6.00 -0.50 -13.12
CA ARG A 326 4.72 0.00 -12.60
C ARG A 326 3.59 -0.94 -13.00
N ALA A 327 2.72 -1.24 -12.04
CA ALA A 327 1.49 -1.98 -12.28
C ALA A 327 0.38 -1.10 -12.89
N ILE A 328 -0.55 -1.73 -13.60
CA ILE A 328 -1.75 -1.05 -14.15
C ILE A 328 -2.65 -0.54 -13.01
N LYS A 329 -2.71 -1.27 -11.90
CA LYS A 329 -3.56 -0.97 -10.73
C LYS A 329 -2.70 -0.60 -9.53
N ALA A 330 -3.35 -0.17 -8.45
CA ALA A 330 -2.73 -0.03 -7.14
C ALA A 330 -2.15 -1.34 -6.56
N ALA A 331 -2.51 -2.50 -7.14
CA ALA A 331 -1.96 -3.81 -6.81
C ALA A 331 -0.97 -4.26 -7.89
N CYS A 332 0.22 -4.72 -7.50
CA CYS A 332 1.10 -5.39 -8.46
C CYS A 332 0.56 -6.78 -8.79
N ALA A 333 0.72 -7.21 -10.05
CA ALA A 333 0.30 -8.55 -10.45
C ALA A 333 1.28 -9.63 -9.91
N PRO A 334 0.84 -10.89 -9.73
CA PRO A 334 1.71 -11.96 -9.24
C PRO A 334 2.88 -12.27 -10.18
N GLN A 335 2.62 -12.25 -11.50
CA GLN A 335 3.60 -12.55 -12.54
C GLN A 335 4.55 -11.38 -12.82
N GLN A 336 4.23 -10.18 -12.34
CA GLN A 336 5.03 -8.98 -12.56
C GLN A 336 6.43 -9.13 -11.93
N THR A 337 7.42 -8.67 -12.67
CA THR A 337 8.84 -8.55 -12.28
C THR A 337 9.34 -7.13 -12.55
N ALA A 338 10.53 -6.77 -12.07
CA ALA A 338 11.12 -5.44 -12.32
C ALA A 338 11.34 -5.12 -13.81
N TYR A 339 11.46 -6.15 -14.66
CA TYR A 339 11.63 -6.04 -16.11
C TYR A 339 10.31 -6.05 -16.89
N SER A 340 9.18 -6.25 -16.20
CA SER A 340 7.87 -6.34 -16.85
C SER A 340 7.40 -4.97 -17.31
N TYR A 341 6.88 -4.88 -18.54
CA TYR A 341 6.39 -3.63 -19.13
C TYR A 341 5.05 -3.78 -19.83
N ASN A 342 4.56 -5.02 -19.99
CA ASN A 342 3.34 -5.33 -20.75
C ASN A 342 2.16 -5.67 -19.84
N SER A 343 0.96 -5.38 -20.33
CA SER A 343 -0.30 -5.68 -19.65
C SER A 343 -0.54 -7.18 -19.44
N GLN A 344 0.02 -8.04 -20.31
CA GLN A 344 -0.02 -9.50 -20.15
C GLN A 344 0.62 -9.96 -18.83
N THR A 345 1.73 -9.32 -18.44
CA THR A 345 2.41 -9.56 -17.16
C THR A 345 1.82 -8.75 -16.00
N GLY A 346 0.79 -7.94 -16.27
CA GLY A 346 0.15 -7.03 -15.31
C GLY A 346 0.89 -5.72 -15.05
N ALA A 347 1.92 -5.41 -15.84
CA ALA A 347 2.64 -4.14 -15.82
C ALA A 347 2.06 -3.16 -16.86
N SER A 348 2.23 -1.85 -16.64
CA SER A 348 1.87 -0.81 -17.61
C SER A 348 3.08 -0.05 -18.16
N LEU A 349 4.08 0.17 -17.31
CA LEU A 349 5.28 0.94 -17.60
C LEU A 349 6.49 0.26 -16.96
N GLY A 350 7.55 0.06 -17.74
CA GLY A 350 8.88 -0.29 -17.27
C GLY A 350 9.81 0.91 -17.36
N LEU A 351 10.57 1.16 -16.31
CA LEU A 351 11.61 2.17 -16.24
C LEU A 351 12.96 1.48 -16.09
N VAL A 352 13.89 1.82 -16.98
CA VAL A 352 15.31 1.49 -16.82
C VAL A 352 16.00 2.77 -16.37
N LEU A 353 16.41 2.79 -15.10
CA LEU A 353 17.06 3.92 -14.45
C LEU A 353 18.58 3.71 -14.51
N LYS A 354 19.29 4.75 -14.95
CA LYS A 354 20.74 4.83 -14.93
C LYS A 354 21.17 6.01 -14.09
N GLU A 355 22.04 5.79 -13.12
CA GLU A 355 22.58 6.84 -12.27
C GLU A 355 23.17 7.99 -13.11
N SER A 356 22.79 9.22 -12.78
CA SER A 356 23.18 10.43 -13.51
C SER A 356 23.61 11.58 -12.58
N GLU A 357 24.07 11.24 -11.37
CA GLU A 357 24.63 12.23 -10.43
C GLU A 357 25.87 12.93 -11.04
N ARG A 358 25.86 14.27 -11.05
CA ARG A 358 27.02 15.08 -11.47
C ARG A 358 27.97 15.27 -10.28
N LEU A 359 29.24 15.59 -10.55
CA LEU A 359 30.29 15.75 -9.52
C LEU A 359 29.94 16.73 -8.38
N TRP A 360 29.07 17.72 -8.65
CA TRP A 360 28.65 18.74 -7.69
C TRP A 360 27.18 18.64 -7.27
N ASP A 361 26.45 17.62 -7.75
CA ASP A 361 25.15 17.31 -7.20
C ASP A 361 25.36 16.62 -5.84
N SER A 362 24.48 16.90 -4.89
CA SER A 362 24.47 16.21 -3.59
C SER A 362 23.25 15.32 -3.53
N CYS A 363 23.27 14.20 -4.26
CA CYS A 363 22.15 13.28 -4.40
C CYS A 363 22.62 11.82 -4.43
N PRO A 364 23.18 11.31 -3.31
CA PRO A 364 23.77 9.99 -3.29
C PRO A 364 22.74 8.90 -3.55
N GLN A 365 23.18 7.86 -4.24
CA GLN A 365 22.35 6.69 -4.49
C GLN A 365 21.93 6.01 -3.18
N ARG A 366 20.63 5.69 -3.07
CA ARG A 366 20.08 4.91 -1.97
C ARG A 366 19.25 3.76 -2.53
N TYR A 367 19.48 2.57 -1.98
CA TYR A 367 18.73 1.38 -2.36
C TYR A 367 18.42 0.52 -1.14
N SER A 368 17.16 0.14 -0.99
CA SER A 368 16.68 -0.80 0.03
C SER A 368 15.78 -1.84 -0.62
N THR A 369 16.05 -3.12 -0.41
CA THR A 369 15.21 -4.23 -0.88
C THR A 369 13.93 -4.41 -0.06
N GLY A 370 13.92 -3.90 1.18
CA GLY A 370 12.82 -4.15 2.13
C GLY A 370 12.80 -5.58 2.70
N ALA A 371 13.96 -6.25 2.76
CA ALA A 371 14.11 -7.65 3.17
C ALA A 371 13.58 -7.97 4.58
N ASP A 372 13.84 -7.11 5.56
CA ASP A 372 13.16 -7.16 6.84
C ASP A 372 12.62 -5.77 7.21
N PRO A 373 11.33 -5.53 6.95
CA PRO A 373 10.70 -4.26 7.26
C PRO A 373 10.52 -4.01 8.77
N TYR A 374 10.69 -5.02 9.63
CA TYR A 374 10.39 -4.94 11.06
C TYR A 374 11.64 -4.92 11.94
N THR A 375 12.79 -5.31 11.42
CA THR A 375 14.08 -5.09 12.08
C THR A 375 14.70 -3.78 11.63
N ASN A 376 15.18 -2.98 12.58
CA ASN A 376 16.03 -1.86 12.25
C ASN A 376 17.36 -2.41 11.73
N ASP A 377 17.66 -2.22 10.45
CA ASP A 377 18.99 -2.52 9.92
C ASP A 377 20.03 -1.71 10.73
N LEU A 378 20.90 -2.42 11.45
CA LEU A 378 22.10 -1.84 12.04
C LEU A 378 23.00 -1.42 10.87
N GLN A 379 22.81 -0.19 10.39
CA GLN A 379 23.72 0.41 9.42
C GLN A 379 25.06 0.61 10.13
N ILE A 380 26.04 -0.22 9.78
CA ILE A 380 27.43 0.01 10.15
C ILE A 380 27.90 1.20 9.32
N PHE A 381 27.86 2.39 9.90
CA PHE A 381 28.62 3.52 9.38
C PHE A 381 30.09 3.18 9.59
N ILE A 382 30.77 2.76 8.52
CA ILE A 382 32.23 2.78 8.50
C ILE A 382 32.63 4.25 8.43
N VAL A 383 32.65 4.90 9.59
CA VAL A 383 33.33 6.17 9.75
C VAL A 383 34.79 5.84 9.59
N ALA A 384 35.32 6.06 8.39
CA ALA A 384 36.75 6.02 8.11
C ALA A 384 37.45 7.19 8.83
N GLY A 385 37.42 7.16 10.15
CA GLY A 385 38.20 8.00 11.05
C GLY A 385 39.39 7.20 11.56
N ALA A 386 40.17 6.60 10.65
CA ALA A 386 41.50 6.13 11.02
C ALA A 386 42.35 7.38 11.28
N THR A 387 42.39 7.82 12.54
CA THR A 387 43.44 8.72 13.00
C THR A 387 44.76 8.06 12.66
N LYS A 388 45.52 8.66 11.72
CA LYS A 388 46.90 8.26 11.47
C LYS A 388 47.64 8.38 12.80
N MET A 389 47.88 7.26 13.49
CA MET A 389 48.84 7.22 14.57
C MET A 389 50.18 7.56 13.94
N THR A 390 50.61 8.81 14.14
CA THR A 390 51.96 9.23 13.77
C THR A 390 52.93 8.47 14.66
N SER A 391 53.88 7.77 14.04
CA SER A 391 54.89 6.91 14.69
C SER A 391 55.70 7.59 15.80
N ALA A 392 55.66 8.92 15.88
CA ALA A 392 56.31 9.71 16.91
C ALA A 392 55.77 9.45 18.34
N HIS A 393 54.47 9.16 18.48
CA HIS A 393 53.87 8.97 19.82
C HIS A 393 54.23 7.59 20.40
N SER A 394 54.36 6.57 19.55
CA SER A 394 54.79 5.22 19.93
C SER A 394 56.24 5.21 20.42
N PHE A 395 57.12 6.02 19.80
CA PHE A 395 58.53 6.10 20.17
C PHE A 395 58.74 6.77 21.53
N LEU A 396 57.99 7.85 21.82
CA LEU A 396 58.06 8.55 23.11
C LEU A 396 57.61 7.68 24.28
N TYR A 397 56.56 6.88 24.11
CA TYR A 397 56.13 5.92 25.15
C TYR A 397 57.20 4.86 25.40
N PHE A 398 57.81 4.32 24.34
CA PHE A 398 58.87 3.32 24.48
C PHE A 398 60.11 3.87 25.19
N VAL A 399 60.52 5.11 24.88
CA VAL A 399 61.65 5.78 25.55
C VAL A 399 61.34 6.05 27.02
N SER A 400 60.10 6.46 27.35
CA SER A 400 59.71 6.68 28.75
C SER A 400 59.74 5.40 29.58
N LEU A 401 59.37 4.26 28.97
CA LEU A 401 59.34 2.96 29.64
C LEU A 401 60.75 2.38 29.80
N LEU A 402 61.65 2.65 28.85
CA LEU A 402 63.06 2.31 28.97
C LEU A 402 63.76 3.15 30.06
N ALA A 403 63.43 4.44 30.16
CA ALA A 403 63.98 5.32 31.20
C ALA A 403 63.55 4.88 32.61
N THR A 404 62.28 4.48 32.80
CA THR A 404 61.82 4.00 34.12
C THR A 404 62.45 2.67 34.51
N VAL A 405 62.69 1.76 33.55
CA VAL A 405 63.41 0.51 33.81
C VAL A 405 64.88 0.75 34.19
N ILE A 406 65.55 1.70 33.55
CA ILE A 406 66.93 2.07 33.89
C ILE A 406 67.00 2.71 35.29
N ILE A 407 66.06 3.60 35.62
CA ILE A 407 65.98 4.21 36.95
C ILE A 407 65.72 3.15 38.02
N MET A 408 64.81 2.21 37.79
CA MET A 408 64.57 1.11 38.74
C MET A 408 65.80 0.19 38.91
N ARG A 409 66.58 -0.04 37.84
CA ARG A 409 67.84 -0.79 37.98
C ARG A 409 68.93 -0.04 38.74
N LEU A 410 69.03 1.28 38.60
CA LEU A 410 70.00 2.08 39.35
C LEU A 410 69.66 2.14 40.85
N ILE A 411 68.37 2.19 41.20
CA ILE A 411 67.92 2.15 42.60
C ILE A 411 68.25 0.78 43.24
N ASN A 412 68.10 -0.33 42.51
CA ASN A 412 68.42 -1.67 43.00
C ASN A 412 69.92 -1.99 43.15
N VAL A 413 70.83 -1.12 42.73
CA VAL A 413 72.30 -1.31 42.88
C VAL A 413 72.85 -0.50 44.07
N THR A 414 72.03 0.34 44.70
CA THR A 414 72.43 1.21 45.84
C THR A 414 71.82 0.79 47.18
N LEU A 415 71.15 -0.36 47.22
CA LEU A 415 70.74 -1.14 48.39
C LEU A 415 71.51 -2.46 48.38
#